data_AF-A0A4Y7RH52-F1
#
_entry.id   AF-A0A4Y7RH52-F1
#
_cell.length_a   1.000
_cell.length_b   1.000
_cell.length_c   1.000
_cell.angle_alpha   90.00
_cell.angle_beta   90.00
_cell.angle_gamma   90.00
#
_symmetry.space_group_name_H-M   'P 1'
#
loop_
_entity.id
_entity.type
_entity.pdbx_description
1 polymer ?
#
loop_
_entity_poly.entity_id
_entity_poly.type
_entity_poly.pdbx_seq_one_letter_code
_entity_poly.pdbx_strand_id
1 'polypeptide(L)'
;MRKVLSVVVALSMMLMLSAGAAMAKNQDGEKDNAGNTKAAVQSDSTQGDSTVQADSESNGKSNGESKVTGQEHKSYQGQQLKEFKQKLDAYQAQGEVEEDIPDINGHWAAESIKKMKAIGVFEGYEDGTFRPEDSITQAEITVLVMRMANKNTWQEDNQLTIEDLNLEDVPDWARESVREAVYKGVVNINRFQSQVQADRALVAVELAKALELTPVDTEDIPFADGSLISPEDLGYIMALYQEGIIVGSPEGKFNPNSAITRAEMAVIAERVINQTEVIQDTEQETESDTEQ
;
A
#
# COMPACT_ATOMS: atom_id res chain seq x y z
N MET A 1 22.21 -49.73 17.82
CA MET A 1 22.44 -48.65 18.79
C MET A 1 21.93 -47.36 18.16
N ARG A 2 20.85 -46.80 18.69
CA ARG A 2 20.21 -45.57 18.22
C ARG A 2 21.06 -44.37 18.67
N LYS A 3 21.42 -43.47 17.76
CA LYS A 3 21.83 -42.11 18.11
C LYS A 3 20.82 -41.16 17.51
N VAL A 4 19.91 -40.74 18.36
CA VAL A 4 19.05 -39.56 18.20
C VAL A 4 19.96 -38.37 18.48
N LEU A 5 20.18 -37.48 17.52
CA LEU A 5 20.75 -36.16 17.78
C LEU A 5 19.67 -35.12 17.52
N SER A 6 19.33 -34.44 18.60
CA SER A 6 18.26 -33.46 18.72
C SER A 6 18.47 -32.26 17.81
N VAL A 7 17.45 -31.95 17.03
CA VAL A 7 17.23 -30.62 16.45
C VAL A 7 16.85 -29.69 17.61
N VAL A 8 17.80 -28.86 18.05
CA VAL A 8 17.51 -27.74 18.94
C VAL A 8 16.92 -26.64 18.07
N VAL A 9 15.59 -26.60 18.02
CA VAL A 9 14.84 -25.45 17.51
C VAL A 9 15.14 -24.28 18.45
N ALA A 10 15.94 -23.34 17.97
CA ALA A 10 16.13 -22.06 18.65
C ALA A 10 14.83 -21.25 18.53
N LEU A 11 13.92 -21.45 19.48
CA LEU A 11 12.95 -20.45 19.88
C LEU A 11 13.76 -19.27 20.44
N SER A 12 13.88 -18.18 19.69
CA SER A 12 14.36 -16.92 20.25
C SER A 12 13.62 -15.75 19.62
N MET A 13 12.71 -15.21 20.44
CA MET A 13 12.24 -13.84 20.45
C MET A 13 11.65 -13.31 19.15
N MET A 14 10.44 -13.79 18.88
CA MET A 14 9.40 -12.99 18.24
C MET A 14 9.05 -11.81 19.17
N LEU A 15 9.81 -10.71 19.05
CA LEU A 15 9.40 -9.41 19.56
C LEU A 15 8.39 -8.85 18.55
N MET A 16 7.17 -9.39 18.59
CA MET A 16 6.02 -8.77 17.96
C MET A 16 5.83 -7.41 18.63
N LEU A 17 6.27 -6.34 17.98
CA LEU A 17 5.65 -5.04 18.18
C LEU A 17 4.21 -5.18 17.69
N SER A 18 3.29 -5.46 18.61
CA SER A 18 1.85 -5.37 18.38
C SER A 18 1.53 -3.91 18.06
N ALA A 19 1.36 -3.58 16.78
CA ALA A 19 0.81 -2.29 16.38
C ALA A 19 -0.68 -2.15 16.76
N GLY A 20 -1.36 -3.24 17.15
CA GLY A 20 -2.79 -3.24 17.51
C GLY A 20 -3.19 -2.36 18.69
N ALA A 21 -2.30 -2.16 19.67
CA ALA A 21 -2.67 -1.41 20.87
C ALA A 21 -2.73 0.12 20.66
N ALA A 22 -2.19 0.65 19.56
CA ALA A 22 -2.03 2.09 19.39
C ALA A 22 -3.08 2.78 18.50
N MET A 23 -4.01 2.04 17.88
CA MET A 23 -5.10 2.62 17.08
C MET A 23 -6.26 3.21 17.92
N ALA A 24 -6.13 3.24 19.25
CA ALA A 24 -7.16 3.73 20.17
C ALA A 24 -6.73 5.01 20.91
N LYS A 25 -6.80 6.18 20.24
CA LYS A 25 -7.13 7.46 20.91
C LYS A 25 -7.31 8.61 19.92
N ASN A 26 -8.54 9.13 19.86
CA ASN A 26 -8.84 10.54 20.12
C ASN A 26 -10.36 10.72 20.19
N GLN A 27 -10.89 10.77 21.42
CA GLN A 27 -12.22 11.29 21.73
C GLN A 27 -12.07 12.62 22.48
N ASP A 28 -12.87 13.56 22.01
CA ASP A 28 -13.51 14.68 22.70
C ASP A 28 -12.68 15.90 23.08
N GLY A 29 -12.86 16.94 22.26
CA GLY A 29 -12.48 18.33 22.52
C GLY A 29 -13.46 19.28 21.85
N GLU A 30 -14.73 19.22 22.23
CA GLU A 30 -15.74 20.24 21.98
C GLU A 30 -15.28 21.61 22.49
N LYS A 31 -15.11 22.59 21.59
CA LYS A 31 -15.20 24.02 21.91
C LYS A 31 -15.78 24.82 20.75
N ASP A 32 -16.87 25.48 21.08
CA ASP A 32 -17.55 26.53 20.35
C ASP A 32 -16.60 27.62 19.85
N ASN A 33 -16.81 28.10 18.61
CA ASN A 33 -16.86 29.55 18.38
C ASN A 33 -17.64 29.92 17.11
N ALA A 34 -18.74 30.62 17.31
CA ALA A 34 -19.45 31.37 16.29
C ALA A 34 -18.75 32.72 16.05
N GLY A 35 -18.50 33.09 14.79
CA GLY A 35 -17.82 34.36 14.48
C GLY A 35 -17.77 34.72 13.00
N ASN A 36 -18.92 35.05 12.44
CA ASN A 36 -19.12 35.76 11.18
C ASN A 36 -18.24 37.03 11.04
N THR A 37 -17.59 37.25 9.88
CA THR A 37 -17.78 38.47 9.06
C THR A 37 -17.17 38.35 7.66
N LYS A 38 -18.03 38.65 6.68
CA LYS A 38 -17.72 39.13 5.32
C LYS A 38 -16.62 40.20 5.29
N ALA A 39 -15.74 40.10 4.29
CA ALA A 39 -15.27 41.26 3.52
C ALA A 39 -15.00 40.83 2.07
N ALA A 40 -15.72 41.47 1.16
CA ALA A 40 -15.47 41.47 -0.28
C ALA A 40 -14.58 42.69 -0.62
N VAL A 41 -14.21 42.78 -1.91
CA VAL A 41 -13.59 43.96 -2.59
C VAL A 41 -12.05 43.95 -2.44
N GLN A 42 -11.20 44.07 -3.46
CA GLN A 42 -11.32 44.52 -4.85
C GLN A 42 -10.21 43.88 -5.71
N SER A 43 -10.55 43.69 -6.98
CA SER A 43 -9.69 43.65 -8.16
C SER A 43 -8.60 44.73 -8.17
N ASP A 44 -7.36 44.36 -8.49
CA ASP A 44 -6.46 45.24 -9.25
C ASP A 44 -5.73 44.46 -10.33
N SER A 45 -5.72 45.07 -11.50
CA SER A 45 -5.24 44.58 -12.78
C SER A 45 -3.91 45.23 -13.07
N THR A 46 -2.89 44.46 -13.44
CA THR A 46 -1.83 45.01 -14.29
C THR A 46 -1.32 43.96 -15.26
N GLN A 47 -1.52 44.28 -16.53
CA GLN A 47 -0.98 43.61 -17.70
C GLN A 47 0.55 43.68 -17.70
N GLY A 48 1.17 42.58 -18.14
CA GLY A 48 2.57 42.50 -18.54
C GLY A 48 2.68 41.54 -19.71
N ASP A 49 2.39 42.07 -20.90
CA ASP A 49 2.54 41.46 -22.22
C ASP A 49 4.03 41.24 -22.56
N SER A 50 4.36 40.05 -23.08
CA SER A 50 5.52 39.83 -23.96
C SER A 50 5.36 38.49 -24.68
N THR A 51 4.77 38.56 -25.86
CA THR A 51 4.90 37.59 -26.94
C THR A 51 6.33 37.54 -27.47
N VAL A 52 6.89 36.33 -27.63
CA VAL A 52 7.86 36.03 -28.70
C VAL A 52 7.45 34.69 -29.33
N GLN A 53 7.39 34.73 -30.65
CA GLN A 53 6.84 33.75 -31.57
C GLN A 53 7.97 33.01 -32.28
N ALA A 54 7.73 31.72 -32.57
CA ALA A 54 8.25 30.89 -33.67
C ALA A 54 9.77 30.66 -33.81
N ASP A 55 10.16 29.39 -33.92
CA ASP A 55 10.53 28.83 -35.23
C ASP A 55 10.45 27.30 -35.25
N SER A 56 9.93 26.82 -36.36
CA SER A 56 9.74 25.42 -36.77
C SER A 56 11.02 24.83 -37.35
N GLU A 57 11.25 23.53 -37.17
CA GLU A 57 11.86 22.70 -38.21
C GLU A 57 11.52 21.21 -38.02
N SER A 58 10.93 20.63 -39.06
CA SER A 58 10.66 19.20 -39.21
C SER A 58 11.87 18.50 -39.83
N ASN A 59 12.17 17.25 -39.44
CA ASN A 59 12.16 16.09 -40.36
C ASN A 59 12.62 14.81 -39.65
N GLY A 60 12.05 13.66 -40.02
CA GLY A 60 12.68 12.36 -39.79
C GLY A 60 11.74 11.19 -39.53
N LYS A 61 11.06 10.70 -40.57
CA LYS A 61 10.44 9.36 -40.60
C LYS A 61 11.45 8.25 -40.24
N SER A 62 11.03 7.29 -39.44
CA SER A 62 11.41 5.88 -39.64
C SER A 62 10.32 4.95 -39.14
N ASN A 63 9.81 4.12 -40.05
CA ASN A 63 8.95 2.99 -39.78
C ASN A 63 9.61 1.99 -38.82
N GLY A 64 8.81 1.40 -37.95
CA GLY A 64 9.18 0.27 -37.10
C GLY A 64 7.93 -0.43 -36.58
N GLU A 65 7.16 -1.07 -37.48
CA GLU A 65 6.28 -2.15 -37.06
C GLU A 65 7.14 -3.29 -36.49
N SER A 66 7.01 -3.62 -35.21
CA SER A 66 6.78 -5.00 -34.79
C SER A 66 6.65 -5.15 -33.28
N LYS A 67 5.49 -5.72 -32.93
CA LYS A 67 5.26 -6.72 -31.89
C LYS A 67 5.27 -6.27 -30.44
N VAL A 68 4.06 -5.96 -29.99
CA VAL A 68 3.49 -6.39 -28.71
C VAL A 68 3.78 -7.89 -28.50
N THR A 69 4.68 -8.21 -27.59
CA THR A 69 4.86 -9.58 -27.07
C THR A 69 5.23 -9.51 -25.59
N GLY A 70 4.33 -10.01 -24.74
CA GLY A 70 4.60 -10.48 -23.39
C GLY A 70 4.88 -9.40 -22.34
N GLN A 71 3.83 -8.92 -21.65
CA GLN A 71 4.04 -8.39 -20.31
C GLN A 71 4.47 -9.56 -19.42
N GLU A 72 5.76 -9.59 -19.06
CA GLU A 72 6.24 -10.45 -17.98
C GLU A 72 5.48 -10.06 -16.71
N HIS A 73 4.64 -10.97 -16.20
CA HIS A 73 4.01 -10.79 -14.89
C HIS A 73 5.14 -10.71 -13.85
N LYS A 74 5.39 -9.51 -13.33
CA LYS A 74 6.37 -9.31 -12.26
C LYS A 74 5.82 -9.95 -10.99
N SER A 75 6.24 -11.19 -10.70
CA SER A 75 5.98 -11.87 -9.44
C SER A 75 6.39 -10.96 -8.27
N TYR A 76 5.44 -10.60 -7.40
CA TYR A 76 5.71 -9.79 -6.20
C TYR A 76 6.51 -10.64 -5.19
N GLN A 77 7.79 -10.34 -4.99
CA GLN A 77 8.72 -11.27 -4.32
C GLN A 77 8.92 -11.05 -2.81
N GLY A 78 8.11 -10.23 -2.15
CA GLY A 78 8.20 -10.02 -0.70
C GLY A 78 7.99 -11.33 0.07
N GLN A 79 8.92 -11.73 0.93
CA GLN A 79 8.74 -12.93 1.78
C GLN A 79 7.44 -12.83 2.57
N GLN A 80 7.14 -11.64 3.11
CA GLN A 80 5.94 -11.40 3.88
C GLN A 80 4.65 -11.54 3.06
N LEU A 81 4.62 -11.08 1.80
CA LEU A 81 3.50 -11.30 0.88
C LEU A 81 3.28 -12.80 0.58
N LYS A 82 4.37 -13.55 0.37
CA LYS A 82 4.29 -15.01 0.16
C LYS A 82 3.71 -15.71 1.39
N GLU A 83 4.12 -15.32 2.59
CA GLU A 83 3.57 -15.84 3.85
C GLU A 83 2.08 -15.50 4.00
N PHE A 84 1.67 -14.27 3.69
CA PHE A 84 0.24 -13.90 3.70
C PHE A 84 -0.56 -14.68 2.65
N LYS A 85 0.00 -14.89 1.46
CA LYS A 85 -0.65 -15.68 0.41
C LYS A 85 -0.84 -17.14 0.83
N GLN A 86 0.18 -17.76 1.43
CA GLN A 86 0.08 -19.11 1.97
C GLN A 86 -0.99 -19.21 3.07
N LYS A 87 -1.06 -18.23 3.98
CA LYS A 87 -2.11 -18.17 5.00
C LYS A 87 -3.50 -18.00 4.40
N LEU A 88 -3.63 -17.18 3.36
CA LEU A 88 -4.90 -16.94 2.66
C LEU A 88 -5.38 -18.23 1.97
N ASP A 89 -4.48 -18.94 1.29
CA ASP A 89 -4.78 -20.21 0.64
C ASP A 89 -5.19 -21.28 1.67
N ALA A 90 -4.49 -21.35 2.80
CA ALA A 90 -4.84 -22.25 3.89
C ALA A 90 -6.20 -21.92 4.51
N TYR A 91 -6.51 -20.64 4.74
CA TYR A 91 -7.80 -20.18 5.24
C TYR A 91 -8.94 -20.57 4.30
N GLN A 92 -8.76 -20.35 2.99
CA GLN A 92 -9.76 -20.72 1.98
C GLN A 92 -9.95 -22.24 1.86
N ALA A 93 -8.88 -23.03 1.99
CA ALA A 93 -8.94 -24.49 1.89
C ALA A 93 -9.62 -25.17 3.10
N GLN A 94 -9.52 -24.57 4.29
CA GLN A 94 -10.14 -25.11 5.51
C GLN A 94 -11.65 -24.88 5.60
N GLY A 95 -12.20 -24.06 4.70
CA GLY A 95 -13.54 -23.51 4.83
C GLY A 95 -13.51 -22.30 5.78
N GLU A 96 -14.13 -21.21 5.36
CA GLU A 96 -14.14 -19.95 6.09
C GLU A 96 -14.68 -20.17 7.51
N VAL A 97 -13.85 -19.88 8.52
CA VAL A 97 -14.30 -19.91 9.92
C VAL A 97 -15.14 -18.66 10.13
N GLU A 98 -16.37 -18.85 10.59
CA GLU A 98 -17.28 -17.75 10.89
C GLU A 98 -16.73 -16.95 12.08
N GLU A 99 -16.00 -15.87 11.78
CA GLU A 99 -15.56 -14.89 12.76
C GLU A 99 -16.66 -13.84 12.94
N ASP A 100 -17.16 -13.72 14.17
CA ASP A 100 -18.16 -12.72 14.53
C ASP A 100 -17.48 -11.35 14.64
N ILE A 101 -17.69 -10.51 13.62
CA ILE A 101 -17.27 -9.11 13.58
C ILE A 101 -18.57 -8.29 13.47
N PRO A 102 -19.06 -7.71 14.58
CA PRO A 102 -20.44 -7.23 14.66
C PRO A 102 -20.83 -6.17 13.62
N ASP A 103 -19.87 -5.32 13.23
CA ASP A 103 -20.07 -4.11 12.43
C ASP A 103 -19.81 -4.30 10.93
N ILE A 104 -19.59 -5.53 10.46
CA ILE A 104 -19.44 -5.84 9.03
C ILE A 104 -20.60 -6.69 8.47
N ASN A 105 -21.65 -6.94 9.26
CA ASN A 105 -22.80 -7.71 8.82
C ASN A 105 -23.52 -7.04 7.64
N GLY A 106 -23.53 -7.72 6.49
CA GLY A 106 -24.09 -7.18 5.23
C GLY A 106 -23.20 -6.11 4.55
N HIS A 107 -21.99 -5.88 5.05
CA HIS A 107 -21.06 -4.92 4.49
C HIS A 107 -20.40 -5.48 3.22
N TRP A 108 -20.23 -4.64 2.19
CA TRP A 108 -19.73 -5.06 0.87
C TRP A 108 -18.30 -5.65 0.92
N ALA A 109 -17.47 -5.16 1.85
CA ALA A 109 -16.11 -5.65 2.08
C ALA A 109 -16.01 -6.74 3.15
N ALA A 110 -17.12 -7.28 3.67
CA ALA A 110 -17.10 -8.19 4.82
C ALA A 110 -16.18 -9.40 4.60
N GLU A 111 -16.23 -10.00 3.41
CA GLU A 111 -15.39 -11.17 3.09
C GLU A 111 -13.90 -10.82 3.02
N SER A 112 -13.54 -9.71 2.39
CA SER A 112 -12.15 -9.23 2.39
C SER A 112 -11.66 -8.92 3.80
N ILE A 113 -12.50 -8.30 4.64
CA ILE A 113 -12.17 -7.98 6.03
C ILE A 113 -11.89 -9.25 6.82
N LYS A 114 -12.78 -10.26 6.76
CA LYS A 114 -12.58 -11.55 7.43
C LYS A 114 -11.28 -12.22 7.00
N LYS A 115 -11.02 -12.30 5.70
CA LYS A 115 -9.78 -12.88 5.16
C LYS A 115 -8.54 -12.15 5.66
N MET A 116 -8.54 -10.81 5.55
CA MET A 116 -7.38 -10.01 5.95
C MET A 116 -7.13 -10.03 7.46
N LYS A 117 -8.19 -10.16 8.26
CA LYS A 117 -8.07 -10.38 9.71
C LYS A 117 -7.53 -11.77 10.02
N ALA A 118 -8.09 -12.81 9.40
CA ALA A 118 -7.69 -14.20 9.61
C ALA A 118 -6.21 -14.47 9.30
N ILE A 119 -5.65 -13.80 8.29
CA ILE A 119 -4.24 -13.95 7.91
C ILE A 119 -3.30 -12.96 8.62
N GLY A 120 -3.84 -12.07 9.45
CA GLY A 120 -3.08 -11.11 10.28
C GLY A 120 -2.55 -9.89 9.52
N VAL A 121 -3.14 -9.53 8.38
CA VAL A 121 -2.83 -8.26 7.69
C VAL A 121 -3.44 -7.09 8.44
N PHE A 122 -4.72 -7.22 8.78
CA PHE A 122 -5.44 -6.28 9.62
C PHE A 122 -5.65 -6.85 11.01
N GLU A 123 -5.67 -5.93 11.98
CA GLU A 123 -6.17 -6.19 13.32
C GLU A 123 -7.49 -5.43 13.51
N GLY A 124 -8.41 -6.02 14.27
CA GLY A 124 -9.62 -5.34 14.73
C GLY A 124 -9.35 -4.52 15.99
N TYR A 125 -10.38 -3.88 16.52
CA TYR A 125 -10.30 -3.18 17.79
C TYR A 125 -10.53 -4.14 18.97
N GLU A 126 -10.10 -3.73 20.17
CA GLU A 126 -10.27 -4.52 21.40
C GLU A 126 -11.75 -4.79 21.74
N ASP A 127 -12.66 -3.96 21.23
CA ASP A 127 -14.12 -4.11 21.35
C ASP A 127 -14.73 -5.14 20.37
N GLY A 128 -13.90 -5.78 19.54
CA GLY A 128 -14.31 -6.76 18.53
C GLY A 128 -14.74 -6.17 17.19
N THR A 129 -14.81 -4.84 17.05
CA THR A 129 -15.20 -4.17 15.80
C THR A 129 -14.06 -4.08 14.79
N PHE A 130 -14.40 -3.83 13.52
CA PHE A 130 -13.42 -3.53 12.47
C PHE A 130 -13.40 -2.06 12.05
N ARG A 131 -14.55 -1.37 12.17
CA ARG A 131 -14.84 0.01 11.75
C ARG A 131 -14.60 0.23 10.26
N PRO A 132 -15.37 -0.44 9.38
CA PRO A 132 -15.08 -0.46 7.95
C PRO A 132 -15.13 0.92 7.27
N GLU A 133 -15.95 1.84 7.79
CA GLU A 133 -16.16 3.18 7.23
C GLU A 133 -15.19 4.23 7.78
N ASP A 134 -14.40 3.90 8.81
CA ASP A 134 -13.41 4.82 9.36
C ASP A 134 -12.32 5.06 8.32
N SER A 135 -11.95 6.34 8.14
CA SER A 135 -10.82 6.70 7.30
C SER A 135 -9.50 6.37 8.00
N ILE A 136 -8.49 6.01 7.20
CA ILE A 136 -7.17 5.62 7.71
C ILE A 136 -6.20 6.81 7.63
N THR A 137 -5.33 6.97 8.63
CA THR A 137 -4.28 8.00 8.64
C THR A 137 -3.07 7.61 7.78
N GLN A 138 -2.24 8.59 7.40
CA GLN A 138 -1.01 8.32 6.64
C GLN A 138 -0.07 7.36 7.38
N ALA A 139 0.10 7.49 8.71
CA ALA A 139 0.93 6.57 9.48
C ALA A 139 0.40 5.13 9.47
N GLU A 140 -0.91 4.95 9.57
CA GLU A 140 -1.53 3.63 9.52
C GLU A 140 -1.39 3.00 8.12
N ILE A 141 -1.56 3.78 7.05
CA ILE A 141 -1.31 3.33 5.67
C ILE A 141 0.14 2.91 5.49
N THR A 142 1.10 3.75 5.88
CA THR A 142 2.52 3.43 5.72
C THR A 142 2.88 2.16 6.50
N VAL A 143 2.42 2.00 7.75
CA VAL A 143 2.66 0.77 8.51
C VAL A 143 2.08 -0.45 7.81
N LEU A 144 0.85 -0.36 7.30
CA LEU A 144 0.19 -1.48 6.63
C LEU A 144 0.88 -1.84 5.30
N VAL A 145 1.18 -0.83 4.48
CA VAL A 145 1.87 -0.99 3.19
C VAL A 145 3.25 -1.60 3.39
N MET A 146 4.04 -1.05 4.33
CA MET A 146 5.37 -1.56 4.62
C MET A 146 5.31 -2.96 5.24
N ARG A 147 4.34 -3.25 6.10
CA ARG A 147 4.10 -4.62 6.61
C ARG A 147 3.85 -5.59 5.48
N MET A 148 3.01 -5.25 4.51
CA MET A 148 2.76 -6.15 3.37
C MET A 148 4.03 -6.31 2.53
N ALA A 149 4.69 -5.21 2.17
CA ALA A 149 5.83 -5.20 1.27
C ALA A 149 7.16 -5.68 1.89
N ASN A 150 7.23 -5.87 3.21
CA ASN A 150 8.50 -6.10 3.89
C ASN A 150 9.21 -7.35 3.34
N LYS A 151 10.47 -7.14 2.98
CA LYS A 151 11.45 -8.20 2.69
C LYS A 151 12.31 -8.22 3.94
N ASN A 152 12.44 -9.37 4.62
CA ASN A 152 13.21 -9.54 5.87
C ASN A 152 14.73 -9.26 5.75
N THR A 153 15.14 -8.41 4.82
CA THR A 153 16.51 -8.13 4.39
C THR A 153 16.98 -6.73 4.78
N TRP A 154 16.34 -6.07 5.74
CA TRP A 154 16.89 -4.87 6.36
C TRP A 154 17.99 -5.26 7.34
N GLN A 155 19.22 -4.99 6.95
CA GLN A 155 20.34 -4.97 7.88
C GLN A 155 20.54 -3.51 8.29
N GLU A 156 20.61 -3.28 9.60
CA GLU A 156 20.83 -1.96 10.23
C GLU A 156 22.18 -1.31 9.85
N ASP A 157 22.99 -1.93 8.97
CA ASP A 157 24.33 -1.45 8.60
C ASP A 157 24.31 -0.28 7.60
N ASN A 158 23.18 -0.02 6.95
CA ASN A 158 23.02 1.10 6.03
C ASN A 158 22.81 2.41 6.79
N GLN A 159 23.94 2.98 7.25
CA GLN A 159 24.08 4.37 7.72
C GLN A 159 23.78 5.37 6.60
N LEU A 160 22.51 5.50 6.18
CA LEU A 160 21.98 6.84 6.04
C LEU A 160 22.02 7.43 7.45
N THR A 161 22.53 8.65 7.61
CA THR A 161 22.44 9.35 8.89
C THR A 161 20.98 9.72 9.14
N ILE A 162 20.26 8.73 9.67
CA ILE A 162 18.87 8.72 10.13
C ILE A 162 18.58 9.85 11.14
N GLU A 163 19.64 10.43 11.72
CA GLU A 163 19.58 11.55 12.68
C GLU A 163 18.97 12.84 12.09
N ASP A 164 18.91 13.00 10.76
CA ASP A 164 18.34 14.21 10.13
C ASP A 164 16.84 14.09 9.78
N LEU A 165 16.22 12.91 9.98
CA LEU A 165 14.79 12.76 9.70
C LEU A 165 13.96 13.37 10.85
N ASN A 166 13.19 14.41 10.54
CA ASN A 166 12.20 14.92 11.46
C ASN A 166 11.03 13.92 11.59
N LEU A 167 11.10 13.07 12.62
CA LEU A 167 10.06 12.08 12.97
C LEU A 167 9.31 12.47 14.24
N GLU A 168 9.39 13.73 14.69
CA GLU A 168 8.81 14.19 15.96
C GLU A 168 7.29 13.94 16.00
N ASP A 169 6.60 14.21 14.90
CA ASP A 169 5.15 14.02 14.79
C ASP A 169 4.76 12.56 14.48
N VAL A 170 5.72 11.65 14.29
CA VAL A 170 5.46 10.24 14.00
C VAL A 170 5.34 9.46 15.31
N PRO A 171 4.19 8.80 15.57
CA PRO A 171 4.01 7.97 16.76
C PRO A 171 5.02 6.83 16.85
N ASP A 172 5.38 6.43 18.09
CA ASP A 172 6.37 5.38 18.34
C ASP A 172 6.10 4.08 17.56
N TRP A 173 4.84 3.66 17.50
CA TRP A 173 4.41 2.44 16.83
C TRP A 173 4.59 2.48 15.30
N ALA A 174 4.59 3.67 14.70
CA ALA A 174 4.74 3.87 13.25
C ALA A 174 6.19 4.15 12.86
N ARG A 175 7.03 4.55 13.82
CA ARG A 175 8.33 5.17 13.55
C ARG A 175 9.26 4.29 12.73
N GLU A 176 9.28 2.98 13.00
CA GLU A 176 10.12 2.04 12.25
C GLU A 176 9.67 1.96 10.79
N SER A 177 8.39 1.69 10.54
CA SER A 177 7.86 1.56 9.19
C SER A 177 7.97 2.85 8.40
N VAL A 178 7.75 4.01 9.03
CA VAL A 178 7.92 5.31 8.37
C VAL A 178 9.38 5.57 8.03
N ARG A 179 10.32 5.26 8.95
CA ARG A 179 11.75 5.37 8.67
C ARG A 179 12.15 4.50 7.49
N GLU A 180 11.71 3.25 7.49
CA GLU A 180 11.93 2.29 6.41
C GLU A 180 11.38 2.81 5.07
N ALA A 181 10.15 3.32 5.09
CA ALA A 181 9.48 3.87 3.91
C ALA A 181 10.22 5.09 3.35
N VAL A 182 10.74 5.96 4.20
CA VAL A 182 11.55 7.11 3.79
C VAL A 182 12.85 6.66 3.14
N TYR A 183 13.56 5.70 3.75
CA TYR A 183 14.79 5.15 3.18
C TYR A 183 14.55 4.55 1.78
N LYS A 184 13.46 3.80 1.61
CA LYS A 184 13.07 3.20 0.32
C LYS A 184 12.53 4.22 -0.70
N GLY A 185 12.35 5.49 -0.32
CA GLY A 185 11.73 6.51 -1.17
C GLY A 185 10.23 6.29 -1.40
N VAL A 186 9.59 5.43 -0.59
CA VAL A 186 8.13 5.22 -0.57
C VAL A 186 7.45 6.47 -0.02
N VAL A 187 7.98 7.01 1.09
CA VAL A 187 7.46 8.21 1.76
C VAL A 187 8.44 9.37 1.62
N ASN A 188 7.91 10.56 1.30
CA ASN A 188 8.66 11.80 1.42
C ASN A 188 8.37 12.45 2.77
N ILE A 189 9.34 12.42 3.69
CA ILE A 189 9.16 12.92 5.06
C ILE A 189 8.71 14.39 5.12
N ASN A 190 9.12 15.23 4.17
CA ASN A 190 8.75 16.66 4.14
C ASN A 190 7.27 16.90 3.79
N ARG A 191 6.58 15.89 3.25
CA ARG A 191 5.16 15.95 2.90
C ARG A 191 4.30 15.02 3.77
N PHE A 192 4.93 14.24 4.64
CA PHE A 192 4.27 13.23 5.45
C PHE A 192 3.61 13.85 6.69
N GLN A 193 2.32 13.60 6.86
CA GLN A 193 1.53 14.08 7.98
C GLN A 193 0.87 12.89 8.66
N SER A 194 1.61 12.31 9.62
CA SER A 194 1.32 11.01 10.26
C SER A 194 -0.14 10.84 10.73
N GLN A 195 -0.74 11.91 11.27
CA GLN A 195 -2.08 11.89 11.87
C GLN A 195 -3.19 12.34 10.92
N VAL A 196 -2.85 12.78 9.69
CA VAL A 196 -3.84 13.22 8.71
C VAL A 196 -4.39 12.01 7.96
N GLN A 197 -5.68 12.06 7.60
CA GLN A 197 -6.31 11.04 6.78
C GLN A 197 -5.59 10.91 5.44
N ALA A 198 -5.32 9.67 5.03
CA ALA A 198 -4.70 9.38 3.76
C ALA A 198 -5.73 9.51 2.63
N ASP A 199 -5.34 10.23 1.58
CA ASP A 199 -6.09 10.23 0.33
C ASP A 199 -5.75 9.00 -0.52
N ARG A 200 -6.64 8.69 -1.47
CA ARG A 200 -6.52 7.51 -2.34
C ARG A 200 -5.27 7.55 -3.20
N ALA A 201 -4.83 8.73 -3.65
CA ALA A 201 -3.63 8.87 -4.46
C ALA A 201 -2.35 8.54 -3.66
N LEU A 202 -2.24 9.06 -2.43
CA LEU A 202 -1.14 8.78 -1.52
C LEU A 202 -1.02 7.28 -1.27
N VAL A 203 -2.13 6.61 -0.95
CA VAL A 203 -2.15 5.16 -0.69
C VAL A 203 -1.68 4.38 -1.91
N ALA A 204 -2.18 4.74 -3.10
CA ALA A 204 -1.79 4.08 -4.34
C ALA A 204 -0.31 4.26 -4.66
N VAL A 205 0.23 5.47 -4.49
CA VAL A 205 1.65 5.74 -4.75
C VAL A 205 2.54 5.04 -3.74
N GLU A 206 2.23 5.08 -2.44
CA GLU A 206 2.98 4.35 -1.42
C GLU A 206 2.98 2.85 -1.70
N LEU A 207 1.81 2.28 -2.01
CA LEU A 207 1.68 0.86 -2.33
C LEU A 207 2.48 0.48 -3.58
N ALA A 208 2.37 1.23 -4.67
CA ALA A 208 3.10 0.94 -5.90
C ALA A 208 4.61 0.96 -5.68
N LYS A 209 5.12 1.96 -4.95
CA LYS A 209 6.55 2.09 -4.62
C LYS A 209 7.01 0.98 -3.69
N ALA A 210 6.23 0.63 -2.66
CA ALA A 210 6.57 -0.44 -1.74
C ALA A 210 6.59 -1.81 -2.43
N LEU A 211 5.74 -2.01 -3.42
CA LEU A 211 5.74 -3.19 -4.30
C LEU A 211 6.82 -3.13 -5.39
N GLU A 212 7.65 -2.08 -5.42
CA GLU A 212 8.71 -1.86 -6.41
C GLU A 212 8.20 -1.82 -7.85
N LEU A 213 6.95 -1.38 -8.04
CA LEU A 213 6.40 -1.14 -9.37
C LEU A 213 7.09 0.06 -10.01
N THR A 214 7.24 -0.01 -11.33
CA THR A 214 7.74 1.10 -12.14
C THR A 214 6.55 1.86 -12.70
N PRO A 215 6.56 3.21 -12.70
CA PRO A 215 5.48 3.97 -13.29
C PRO A 215 5.39 3.63 -14.78
N VAL A 216 4.15 3.47 -15.26
CA VAL A 216 3.88 3.16 -16.67
C VAL A 216 3.51 4.42 -17.43
N ASP A 217 3.50 4.31 -18.76
CA ASP A 217 3.03 5.38 -19.63
C ASP A 217 1.53 5.70 -19.36
N THR A 218 1.16 6.96 -19.58
CA THR A 218 -0.16 7.52 -19.24
C THR A 218 -0.92 8.03 -20.48
N GLU A 219 -0.64 7.49 -21.67
CA GLU A 219 -1.37 7.81 -22.91
C GLU A 219 -2.86 7.40 -22.84
N ASP A 220 -3.17 6.23 -22.27
CA ASP A 220 -4.52 5.66 -22.21
C ASP A 220 -5.05 5.60 -20.76
N ILE A 221 -5.36 6.77 -20.19
CA ILE A 221 -5.90 6.88 -18.83
C ILE A 221 -7.41 6.58 -18.81
N PRO A 222 -7.88 5.59 -18.03
CA PRO A 222 -9.31 5.26 -17.91
C PRO A 222 -10.05 6.20 -16.95
N PHE A 223 -9.35 7.11 -16.28
CA PHE A 223 -9.86 7.99 -15.23
C PHE A 223 -10.10 9.41 -15.74
N ALA A 224 -11.36 9.85 -15.72
CA ALA A 224 -11.77 11.18 -16.15
C ALA A 224 -11.13 12.32 -15.34
N ASP A 225 -10.76 12.04 -14.09
CA ASP A 225 -10.12 12.95 -13.15
C ASP A 225 -8.60 12.73 -13.01
N GLY A 226 -7.99 11.97 -13.93
CA GLY A 226 -6.54 11.73 -13.94
C GLY A 226 -5.70 13.01 -14.04
N SER A 227 -6.25 14.08 -14.61
CA SER A 227 -5.61 15.41 -14.68
C SER A 227 -5.40 16.09 -13.33
N LEU A 228 -6.04 15.60 -12.26
CA LEU A 228 -5.81 16.09 -10.88
C LEU A 228 -4.54 15.52 -10.24
N ILE A 229 -3.86 14.60 -10.92
CA ILE A 229 -2.74 13.82 -10.42
C ILE A 229 -1.48 14.22 -11.20
N SER A 230 -0.33 14.26 -10.54
CA SER A 230 0.93 14.50 -11.23
C SER A 230 1.20 13.37 -12.25
N PRO A 231 1.86 13.63 -13.40
CA PRO A 231 2.14 12.57 -14.37
C PRO A 231 2.92 11.38 -13.79
N GLU A 232 3.84 11.65 -12.85
CA GLU A 232 4.61 10.61 -12.16
C GLU A 232 3.72 9.74 -11.26
N ASP A 233 2.94 10.37 -10.37
CA ASP A 233 2.03 9.65 -9.47
C ASP A 233 0.96 8.87 -10.25
N LEU A 234 0.48 9.44 -11.36
CA LEU A 234 -0.45 8.79 -12.26
C LEU A 234 0.16 7.54 -12.90
N GLY A 235 1.44 7.58 -13.28
CA GLY A 235 2.15 6.41 -13.79
C GLY A 235 2.20 5.26 -12.78
N TYR A 236 2.40 5.55 -11.49
CA TYR A 236 2.33 4.54 -10.42
C TYR A 236 0.91 3.99 -10.21
N ILE A 237 -0.09 4.87 -10.19
CA ILE A 237 -1.50 4.47 -10.07
C ILE A 237 -1.91 3.58 -11.25
N MET A 238 -1.46 3.90 -12.46
CA MET A 238 -1.71 3.11 -13.66
C MET A 238 -1.02 1.75 -13.61
N ALA A 239 0.17 1.64 -13.00
CA ALA A 239 0.82 0.34 -12.78
C ALA A 239 -0.06 -0.56 -11.90
N LEU A 240 -0.60 -0.03 -10.78
CA LEU A 240 -1.54 -0.78 -9.93
C LEU A 240 -2.87 -1.11 -10.63
N TYR A 241 -3.34 -0.24 -11.51
CA TYR A 241 -4.56 -0.47 -12.29
C TYR A 241 -4.38 -1.60 -13.31
N GLN A 242 -3.25 -1.64 -14.04
CA GLN A 242 -2.94 -2.71 -14.99
C GLN A 242 -2.83 -4.08 -14.30
N GLU A 243 -2.34 -4.06 -13.05
CA GLU A 243 -2.25 -5.23 -12.18
C GLU A 243 -3.59 -5.57 -11.50
N GLY A 244 -4.68 -4.83 -11.77
CA GLY A 244 -6.00 -5.08 -11.18
C GLY A 244 -6.07 -4.89 -9.66
N ILE A 245 -5.04 -4.30 -9.04
CA ILE A 245 -4.98 -4.03 -7.60
C ILE A 245 -5.91 -2.86 -7.25
N ILE A 246 -5.85 -1.81 -8.06
CA ILE A 246 -6.71 -0.64 -7.93
C ILE A 246 -7.68 -0.58 -9.10
N VAL A 247 -8.89 -0.07 -8.82
CA VAL A 247 -9.93 0.17 -9.81
C VAL A 247 -10.52 1.57 -9.63
N GLY A 248 -11.10 2.12 -10.70
CA GLY A 248 -11.89 3.34 -10.65
C GLY A 248 -13.32 3.08 -10.16
N SER A 249 -14.03 4.17 -9.91
CA SER A 249 -15.47 4.17 -9.68
C SER A 249 -16.25 3.81 -10.95
N PRO A 250 -17.52 3.37 -10.84
CA PRO A 250 -18.40 3.14 -11.99
C PRO A 250 -18.59 4.38 -12.90
N GLU A 251 -18.33 5.57 -12.39
CA GLU A 251 -18.36 6.84 -13.13
C GLU A 251 -17.09 7.08 -13.98
N GLY A 252 -16.13 6.15 -13.95
CA GLY A 252 -14.85 6.31 -14.65
C GLY A 252 -13.92 7.31 -13.98
N LYS A 253 -14.01 7.50 -12.66
CA LYS A 253 -13.11 8.37 -11.87
C LYS A 253 -12.24 7.57 -10.93
N PHE A 254 -11.00 8.02 -10.70
CA PHE A 254 -10.13 7.48 -9.67
C PHE A 254 -10.46 8.05 -8.28
N ASN A 255 -10.86 9.32 -8.19
CA ASN A 255 -11.09 10.10 -6.97
C ASN A 255 -9.83 10.27 -6.09
N PRO A 256 -8.76 10.92 -6.61
CA PRO A 256 -7.45 10.94 -5.97
C PRO A 256 -7.43 11.58 -4.58
N ASN A 257 -8.24 12.62 -4.35
CA ASN A 257 -8.27 13.39 -3.11
C ASN A 257 -9.29 12.87 -2.08
N SER A 258 -9.97 11.76 -2.37
CA SER A 258 -10.92 11.17 -1.42
C SER A 258 -10.16 10.40 -0.35
N ALA A 259 -10.59 10.54 0.90
CA ALA A 259 -10.07 9.73 1.99
C ALA A 259 -10.35 8.25 1.72
N ILE A 260 -9.39 7.38 2.08
CA ILE A 260 -9.57 5.93 1.96
C ILE A 260 -10.13 5.34 3.25
N THR A 261 -11.10 4.42 3.14
CA THR A 261 -11.64 3.71 4.31
C THR A 261 -10.87 2.43 4.63
N ARG A 262 -11.02 1.94 5.87
CA ARG A 262 -10.50 0.63 6.30
C ARG A 262 -11.01 -0.52 5.44
N ALA A 263 -12.27 -0.48 5.04
CA ALA A 263 -12.84 -1.48 4.13
C ALA A 263 -12.19 -1.48 2.75
N GLU A 264 -12.00 -0.30 2.15
CA GLU A 264 -11.33 -0.18 0.86
C GLU A 264 -9.90 -0.73 0.92
N MET A 265 -9.17 -0.41 1.99
CA MET A 265 -7.80 -0.87 2.15
C MET A 265 -7.73 -2.40 2.38
N ALA A 266 -8.71 -3.01 3.07
CA ALA A 266 -8.80 -4.47 3.19
C ALA A 266 -8.97 -5.15 1.83
N VAL A 267 -9.77 -4.57 0.94
CA VAL A 267 -9.98 -5.08 -0.42
C VAL A 267 -8.74 -4.92 -1.29
N ILE A 268 -8.06 -3.77 -1.18
CA ILE A 268 -6.78 -3.55 -1.88
C ILE A 268 -5.73 -4.54 -1.40
N ALA A 269 -5.60 -4.75 -0.09
CA ALA A 269 -4.67 -5.72 0.47
C ALA A 269 -4.94 -7.16 -0.03
N GLU A 270 -6.21 -7.59 -0.07
CA GLU A 270 -6.58 -8.90 -0.63
C GLU A 270 -6.14 -9.02 -2.10
N ARG A 271 -6.35 -7.98 -2.91
CA ARG A 271 -5.93 -7.98 -4.32
C ARG A 271 -4.41 -8.07 -4.48
N VAL A 272 -3.65 -7.31 -3.69
CA VAL A 272 -2.18 -7.38 -3.68
C VAL A 272 -1.72 -8.81 -3.38
N ILE A 273 -2.29 -9.43 -2.35
CA ILE A 273 -1.92 -10.79 -1.94
C ILE A 273 -2.31 -11.80 -3.03
N ASN A 274 -3.47 -11.66 -3.66
CA ASN A 274 -3.90 -12.55 -4.74
C ASN A 274 -3.03 -12.44 -6.01
N GLN A 275 -2.38 -11.30 -6.25
CA GLN A 275 -1.39 -11.18 -7.33
C GLN A 275 -0.03 -11.78 -6.99
N THR A 276 0.18 -12.23 -5.75
CA THR A 276 1.43 -12.88 -5.34
C THR A 276 1.41 -14.36 -5.74
N GLU A 277 2.36 -14.76 -6.59
CA GLU A 277 2.59 -16.16 -6.92
C GLU A 277 3.38 -16.86 -5.81
N VAL A 278 2.85 -17.97 -5.29
CA VAL A 278 3.62 -18.90 -4.44
C VAL A 278 4.24 -19.94 -5.37
N ILE A 279 5.52 -19.79 -5.68
CA ILE A 279 6.27 -20.89 -6.28
C ILE A 279 6.36 -21.97 -5.19
N GLN A 280 5.69 -23.10 -5.41
CA GLN A 280 5.94 -24.30 -4.62
C GLN A 280 7.31 -24.80 -5.04
N ASP A 281 8.33 -24.62 -4.20
CA ASP A 281 9.58 -25.34 -4.36
C ASP A 281 9.23 -26.82 -4.26
N THR A 282 9.09 -27.45 -5.42
CA THR A 282 9.01 -28.90 -5.50
C THR A 282 10.43 -29.35 -5.22
N GLU A 283 10.78 -29.56 -3.96
CA GLU A 283 11.91 -30.41 -3.63
C GLU A 283 11.59 -31.78 -4.22
N GLN A 284 12.05 -31.98 -5.46
CA GLN A 284 12.16 -33.30 -6.03
C GLN A 284 13.18 -34.03 -5.17
N GLU A 285 12.69 -34.88 -4.26
CA GLU A 285 13.43 -36.04 -3.79
C GLU A 285 13.67 -36.96 -5.01
N THR A 286 14.62 -36.58 -5.85
CA THR A 286 15.33 -37.52 -6.72
C THR A 286 16.56 -37.97 -5.98
N GLU A 287 16.48 -39.14 -5.34
CA GLU A 287 17.43 -40.22 -5.57
C GLU A 287 16.87 -41.50 -4.97
N SER A 288 15.99 -42.12 -5.76
CA SER A 288 15.81 -43.55 -5.77
C SER A 288 17.12 -44.23 -6.20
N ASP A 289 17.38 -45.39 -5.58
CA ASP A 289 18.07 -46.52 -6.18
C ASP A 289 19.57 -46.34 -6.49
N THR A 290 20.38 -46.81 -5.54
CA THR A 290 21.50 -47.70 -5.91
C THR A 290 21.30 -49.04 -5.21
N GLU A 291 20.49 -49.91 -5.82
CA GLU A 291 20.63 -51.35 -5.63
C GLU A 291 21.89 -51.84 -6.36
N GLN A 292 22.88 -52.33 -5.61
CA GLN A 292 23.55 -53.65 -5.77
C GLN A 292 24.77 -53.77 -4.85
#